data_AF-A0A7S1ZNS9-F1
#
_entry.id   AF-A0A7S1ZNS9-F1
#
_cell.length_a   1.000
_cell.length_b   1.000
_cell.length_c   1.000
_cell.angle_alpha   90.00
_cell.angle_beta   90.00
_cell.angle_gamma   90.00
#
_symmetry.space_group_name_H-M   'P 1'
#
loop_
_entity.id
_entity.type
_entity.pdbx_description
1 polymer ?
#
loop_
_entity_poly.entity_id
_entity_poly.type
_entity_poly.pdbx_seq_one_letter_code
_entity_poly.pdbx_strand_id
1 'polypeptide(L)'
;GHRQTMKLLTSLSGISPSLFLMICASVFLLAAPAAVAAAGSDEQCLGGAPMESVKTYLGMHLNYETADRICCHNHKNAEYKGYLEAPEVDLFGHLDPTVEHVFYDSVCGIPLFVAPRGRSFEEFKEESLKHGWPSFRPEEMISENVVIHPGGRMESKCLTHLGHNLPSGGVDRYCIDLVCIAGTPLTTNILDEETFGNKANDGVISSEEFNKDDYTSSAKQWTGRNPTTRTFIIFGSVIGALVLLGTIWVCYS
;
A
#
# COMPACT_ATOMS: atom_id res chain seq x y z
N GLY A 1 87.91 13.02 10.30
CA GLY A 1 88.19 14.14 9.38
C GLY A 1 87.07 15.14 9.53
N HIS A 2 87.25 16.33 10.11
CA HIS A 2 88.05 17.47 9.65
C HIS A 2 87.59 18.00 8.28
N ARG A 3 86.62 18.94 8.26
CA ARG A 3 86.85 20.34 7.89
C ARG A 3 85.54 21.14 7.88
N GLN A 4 85.58 22.25 8.60
CA GLN A 4 84.67 23.38 8.49
C GLN A 4 85.01 24.25 7.25
N THR A 5 84.09 25.20 7.00
CA THR A 5 84.30 26.58 6.52
C THR A 5 84.12 26.94 5.03
N MET A 6 83.14 27.85 4.85
CA MET A 6 83.21 29.17 4.19
C MET A 6 82.95 29.35 2.68
N LYS A 7 81.95 30.23 2.45
CA LYS A 7 81.90 31.40 1.55
C LYS A 7 81.85 31.17 0.03
N LEU A 8 80.81 31.71 -0.60
CA LEU A 8 80.95 32.92 -1.44
C LEU A 8 79.58 33.57 -1.76
N LEU A 9 79.53 34.90 -1.61
CA LEU A 9 78.57 35.82 -2.27
C LEU A 9 78.81 35.77 -3.80
N THR A 10 77.91 36.06 -4.73
CA THR A 10 77.17 37.29 -5.12
C THR A 10 76.35 36.81 -6.37
N SER A 11 75.24 37.37 -6.85
CA SER A 11 75.03 38.71 -7.40
C SER A 11 73.72 38.72 -8.22
N LEU A 12 73.06 39.89 -8.24
CA LEU A 12 72.22 40.47 -9.32
C LEU A 12 70.82 39.86 -9.55
N SER A 13 69.73 40.52 -9.14
CA SER A 13 69.12 41.78 -9.63
C SER A 13 68.31 41.63 -10.92
N GLY A 14 67.01 41.88 -10.79
CA GLY A 14 66.13 42.26 -11.90
C GLY A 14 65.11 41.20 -12.27
N ILE A 15 63.87 41.36 -11.80
CA ILE A 15 62.65 41.34 -12.61
C ILE A 15 61.55 42.07 -11.81
N SER A 16 60.76 42.84 -12.57
CA SER A 16 59.80 43.88 -12.24
C SER A 16 58.59 43.46 -11.37
N PRO A 17 58.02 44.36 -10.55
CA PRO A 17 56.82 44.12 -9.75
C PRO A 17 55.56 44.27 -10.62
N SER A 18 55.27 43.31 -11.50
CA SER A 18 54.00 43.27 -12.26
C SER A 18 53.75 41.87 -12.82
N LEU A 19 53.60 40.87 -11.96
CA LEU A 19 52.94 39.62 -12.33
C LEU A 19 52.52 38.79 -11.11
N PHE A 20 51.98 39.45 -10.09
CA PHE A 20 51.38 38.79 -8.92
C PHE A 20 49.85 38.95 -8.99
N LEU A 21 49.26 38.52 -10.10
CA LEU A 21 47.81 38.47 -10.26
C LEU A 21 47.42 37.33 -11.20
N MET A 22 47.80 36.10 -10.86
CA MET A 22 47.19 34.86 -11.38
C MET A 22 47.35 33.76 -10.33
N ILE A 23 46.81 34.02 -9.14
CA ILE A 23 46.50 33.00 -8.15
C ILE A 23 44.98 32.82 -8.18
N CYS A 24 44.55 31.56 -8.16
CA CYS A 24 43.16 31.12 -8.10
C CYS A 24 42.34 31.18 -9.41
N ALA A 25 42.84 30.56 -10.48
CA ALA A 25 41.94 29.83 -11.39
C ALA A 25 41.38 28.62 -10.60
N SER A 26 40.38 28.91 -9.79
CA SER A 26 39.57 27.93 -9.09
C SER A 26 38.94 27.03 -10.14
N VAL A 27 39.27 25.74 -10.06
CA VAL A 27 38.52 24.67 -10.70
C VAL A 27 37.14 24.67 -10.05
N PHE A 28 36.25 25.55 -10.52
CA PHE A 28 34.82 25.36 -10.33
C PHE A 28 34.40 24.29 -11.30
N LEU A 29 34.55 23.04 -10.84
CA LEU A 29 33.81 21.91 -11.38
C LEU A 29 32.33 22.31 -11.24
N LEU A 30 31.70 22.66 -12.36
CA LEU A 30 30.25 22.75 -12.45
C LEU A 30 29.71 21.33 -12.26
N ALA A 31 29.53 20.94 -10.99
CA ALA A 31 28.60 19.88 -10.65
C ALA A 31 27.22 20.42 -11.00
N ALA A 32 26.77 20.15 -12.22
CA ALA A 32 25.36 20.25 -12.54
C ALA A 32 24.63 19.42 -11.47
N PRO A 33 23.61 19.96 -10.79
CA PRO A 33 22.74 19.11 -10.00
C PRO A 33 22.15 18.12 -11.01
N ALA A 34 22.56 16.86 -10.91
CA ALA A 34 21.78 15.78 -11.48
C ALA A 34 20.39 15.97 -10.87
N ALA A 35 19.43 16.38 -11.70
CA ALA A 35 18.04 16.30 -11.32
C ALA A 35 17.81 14.83 -11.00
N VAL A 36 17.79 14.50 -9.71
CA VAL A 36 17.20 13.26 -9.25
C VAL A 36 15.76 13.41 -9.70
N ALA A 37 15.41 12.75 -10.81
CA ALA A 37 14.02 12.53 -11.15
C ALA A 37 13.41 11.92 -9.89
N ALA A 38 12.54 12.67 -9.21
CA ALA A 38 11.72 12.10 -8.18
C ALA A 38 11.00 10.94 -8.85
N ALA A 39 11.30 9.71 -8.43
CA ALA A 39 10.43 8.59 -8.72
C ALA A 39 9.02 9.06 -8.32
N GLY A 40 8.12 9.12 -9.30
CA GLY A 40 6.78 9.67 -9.11
C GLY A 40 6.18 9.09 -7.84
N SER A 41 5.61 9.96 -7.01
CA SER A 41 4.83 9.53 -5.86
C SER A 41 3.86 8.43 -6.29
N ASP A 42 3.75 7.36 -5.50
CA ASP A 42 2.69 6.36 -5.62
C ASP A 42 1.35 7.06 -5.34
N GLU A 43 0.88 7.86 -6.29
CA GLU A 43 -0.37 8.60 -6.25
C GLU A 43 -1.52 7.61 -6.29
N GLN A 44 -2.53 7.80 -5.43
CA GLN A 44 -3.70 6.93 -5.41
C GLN A 44 -4.34 6.87 -6.79
N CYS A 45 -4.83 5.68 -7.14
CA CYS A 45 -5.40 5.41 -8.46
C CYS A 45 -4.45 5.73 -9.64
N LEU A 46 -3.14 5.84 -9.40
CA LEU A 46 -2.14 6.23 -10.39
C LEU A 46 -2.42 7.60 -11.05
N GLY A 47 -3.10 8.50 -10.29
CA GLY A 47 -3.57 9.79 -10.80
C GLY A 47 -4.85 9.71 -11.65
N GLY A 48 -5.45 8.52 -11.76
CA GLY A 48 -6.74 8.28 -12.39
C GLY A 48 -7.92 8.57 -11.46
N ALA A 49 -9.13 8.26 -11.95
CA ALA A 49 -10.39 8.43 -11.24
C ALA A 49 -11.25 7.16 -11.38
N PRO A 50 -12.28 6.97 -10.53
CA PRO A 50 -13.22 5.88 -10.70
C PRO A 50 -13.94 5.95 -12.05
N MET A 51 -14.32 4.77 -12.56
CA MET A 51 -15.13 4.60 -13.74
C MET A 51 -16.47 5.31 -13.60
N GLU A 52 -16.92 5.97 -14.66
CA GLU A 52 -18.22 6.64 -14.70
C GLU A 52 -19.39 5.65 -14.49
N SER A 53 -19.19 4.37 -14.83
CA SER A 53 -20.16 3.29 -14.63
C SER A 53 -20.51 3.02 -13.16
N VAL A 54 -19.67 3.45 -12.20
CA VAL A 54 -19.94 3.34 -10.76
C VAL A 54 -21.27 3.98 -10.38
N LYS A 55 -21.69 5.06 -11.08
CA LYS A 55 -22.96 5.76 -10.84
C LYS A 55 -24.19 4.85 -10.95
N THR A 56 -24.11 3.78 -11.73
CA THR A 56 -25.21 2.87 -12.03
C THR A 56 -24.81 1.41 -11.89
N TYR A 57 -24.14 1.07 -10.79
CA TYR A 57 -23.63 -0.29 -10.54
C TYR A 57 -24.76 -1.26 -10.16
N LEU A 58 -24.95 -2.36 -10.92
CA LEU A 58 -26.01 -3.37 -10.72
C LEU A 58 -27.45 -2.79 -10.62
N GLY A 59 -27.67 -1.59 -11.16
CA GLY A 59 -28.95 -0.87 -11.04
C GLY A 59 -29.07 0.01 -9.79
N MET A 60 -28.07 0.01 -8.91
CA MET A 60 -27.95 0.95 -7.78
C MET A 60 -27.50 2.33 -8.27
N HIS A 61 -27.86 3.38 -7.54
CA HIS A 61 -27.42 4.75 -7.83
C HIS A 61 -26.35 5.21 -6.83
N LEU A 62 -25.08 5.11 -7.22
CA LEU A 62 -23.96 5.51 -6.36
C LEU A 62 -23.50 6.95 -6.61
N ASN A 63 -22.94 7.58 -5.58
CA ASN A 63 -22.46 8.96 -5.64
C ASN A 63 -21.00 8.99 -6.13
N TYR A 64 -20.80 9.48 -7.35
CA TYR A 64 -19.48 9.53 -7.97
C TYR A 64 -18.47 10.41 -7.23
N GLU A 65 -18.89 11.57 -6.69
CA GLU A 65 -17.99 12.43 -5.92
C GLU A 65 -17.48 11.72 -4.65
N THR A 66 -18.31 10.86 -4.07
CA THR A 66 -17.92 9.99 -2.95
C THR A 66 -16.94 8.94 -3.42
N ALA A 67 -17.18 8.28 -4.55
CA ALA A 67 -16.22 7.33 -5.13
C ALA A 67 -14.86 8.00 -5.40
N ASP A 68 -14.85 9.14 -6.10
CA ASP A 68 -13.64 9.86 -6.46
C ASP A 68 -12.85 10.30 -5.21
N ARG A 69 -13.55 10.83 -4.22
CA ARG A 69 -12.94 11.24 -2.96
C ARG A 69 -12.43 10.07 -2.12
N ILE A 70 -13.20 8.99 -1.99
CA ILE A 70 -12.88 7.88 -1.08
C ILE A 70 -11.84 6.94 -1.69
N CYS A 71 -11.99 6.60 -2.98
CA CYS A 71 -11.14 5.61 -3.63
C CYS A 71 -9.80 6.20 -4.08
N CYS A 72 -9.79 7.47 -4.55
CA CYS A 72 -8.62 8.08 -5.19
C CYS A 72 -8.02 9.29 -4.45
N HIS A 73 -8.69 9.85 -3.44
CA HIS A 73 -8.20 11.03 -2.73
C HIS A 73 -8.24 10.88 -1.19
N ASN A 74 -8.15 9.64 -0.71
CA ASN A 74 -8.25 9.31 0.69
C ASN A 74 -7.59 7.98 1.06
N HIS A 75 -6.81 7.96 2.15
CA HIS A 75 -6.19 6.74 2.70
C HIS A 75 -6.72 6.33 4.08
N LYS A 76 -7.69 7.07 4.65
CA LYS A 76 -8.07 6.93 6.07
C LYS A 76 -9.56 6.83 6.33
N ASN A 77 -10.34 7.63 5.63
CA ASN A 77 -11.79 7.70 5.81
C ASN A 77 -12.47 6.62 4.97
N ALA A 78 -13.75 6.41 5.22
CA ALA A 78 -14.62 5.57 4.43
C ALA A 78 -15.80 6.42 3.92
N GLU A 79 -16.58 5.88 3.00
CA GLU A 79 -17.97 6.33 2.82
C GLU A 79 -18.73 6.21 4.16
N TYR A 80 -19.85 6.91 4.31
CA TYR A 80 -20.53 6.93 5.60
C TYR A 80 -21.13 5.56 5.95
N LYS A 81 -21.20 5.25 7.26
CA LYS A 81 -21.75 3.97 7.74
C LYS A 81 -23.19 3.78 7.29
N GLY A 82 -23.49 2.64 6.67
CA GLY A 82 -24.83 2.31 6.19
C GLY A 82 -25.11 2.82 4.78
N TYR A 83 -24.10 3.29 4.05
CA TYR A 83 -24.26 3.68 2.65
C TYR A 83 -24.87 2.55 1.79
N LEU A 84 -24.45 1.31 2.04
CA LEU A 84 -24.97 0.11 1.37
C LEU A 84 -26.48 -0.15 1.61
N GLU A 85 -27.07 0.45 2.65
CA GLU A 85 -28.47 0.32 3.05
C GLU A 85 -29.33 1.51 2.61
N ALA A 86 -28.71 2.56 2.06
CA ALA A 86 -29.44 3.72 1.60
C ALA A 86 -30.48 3.30 0.54
N PRO A 87 -31.71 3.85 0.53
CA PRO A 87 -32.77 3.39 -0.36
C PRO A 87 -32.42 3.40 -1.87
N GLU A 88 -31.54 4.31 -2.28
CA GLU A 88 -31.03 4.43 -3.65
C GLU A 88 -29.87 3.47 -3.97
N VAL A 89 -29.30 2.84 -2.94
CA VAL A 89 -28.19 1.88 -3.02
C VAL A 89 -28.71 0.45 -2.83
N ASP A 90 -29.32 0.13 -1.68
CA ASP A 90 -29.87 -1.19 -1.33
C ASP A 90 -29.07 -2.38 -1.89
N LEU A 91 -27.80 -2.47 -1.51
CA LEU A 91 -26.85 -3.44 -2.07
C LEU A 91 -27.45 -4.86 -2.10
N PHE A 92 -28.02 -5.29 -0.98
CA PHE A 92 -28.56 -6.64 -0.84
C PHE A 92 -29.91 -6.84 -1.52
N GLY A 93 -30.62 -5.78 -1.91
CA GLY A 93 -31.78 -5.86 -2.80
C GLY A 93 -31.39 -6.08 -4.27
N HIS A 94 -30.17 -5.68 -4.66
CA HIS A 94 -29.65 -5.82 -6.02
C HIS A 94 -28.83 -7.11 -6.26
N LEU A 95 -28.42 -7.82 -5.21
CA LEU A 95 -27.69 -9.09 -5.32
C LEU A 95 -28.65 -10.29 -5.34
N ASP A 96 -28.39 -11.24 -6.24
CA ASP A 96 -29.07 -12.54 -6.23
C ASP A 96 -28.52 -13.41 -5.07
N PRO A 97 -29.37 -13.82 -4.10
CA PRO A 97 -28.92 -14.57 -2.93
C PRO A 97 -28.52 -16.03 -3.21
N THR A 98 -28.72 -16.50 -4.44
CA THR A 98 -28.51 -17.90 -4.83
C THR A 98 -27.17 -18.16 -5.52
N VAL A 99 -26.40 -17.09 -5.82
CA VAL A 99 -25.14 -17.18 -6.55
C VAL A 99 -24.04 -16.37 -5.86
N GLU A 100 -22.79 -16.70 -6.18
CA GLU A 100 -21.65 -15.88 -5.83
C GLU A 100 -21.47 -14.73 -6.84
N HIS A 101 -21.23 -13.53 -6.32
CA HIS A 101 -20.99 -12.31 -7.08
C HIS A 101 -19.52 -11.93 -7.06
N VAL A 102 -19.01 -11.46 -8.19
CA VAL A 102 -17.66 -10.89 -8.30
C VAL A 102 -17.76 -9.38 -8.18
N PHE A 103 -17.00 -8.80 -7.27
CA PHE A 103 -16.88 -7.36 -7.07
C PHE A 103 -15.58 -6.88 -7.68
N TYR A 104 -15.62 -5.79 -8.42
CA TYR A 104 -14.51 -5.31 -9.25
C TYR A 104 -14.04 -3.94 -8.78
N ASP A 105 -12.74 -3.69 -8.92
CA ASP A 105 -12.14 -2.40 -8.64
C ASP A 105 -12.83 -1.28 -9.43
N SER A 106 -13.25 -0.22 -8.75
CA SER A 106 -13.98 0.90 -9.36
C SER A 106 -13.17 1.73 -10.35
N VAL A 107 -11.85 1.59 -10.39
CA VAL A 107 -10.92 2.37 -11.24
C VAL A 107 -10.51 1.53 -12.45
N CYS A 108 -10.01 0.31 -12.21
CA CYS A 108 -9.38 -0.49 -13.25
C CYS A 108 -10.10 -1.82 -13.55
N GLY A 109 -11.18 -2.14 -12.84
CA GLY A 109 -12.04 -3.28 -13.15
C GLY A 109 -11.40 -4.66 -12.94
N ILE A 110 -10.28 -4.77 -12.22
CA ILE A 110 -9.76 -6.07 -11.79
C ILE A 110 -10.69 -6.67 -10.73
N PRO A 111 -10.86 -8.01 -10.68
CA PRO A 111 -11.73 -8.63 -9.70
C PRO A 111 -11.05 -8.58 -8.32
N LEU A 112 -11.79 -8.17 -7.28
CA LEU A 112 -11.26 -7.98 -5.92
C LEU A 112 -11.83 -8.99 -4.93
N PHE A 113 -13.13 -9.30 -5.03
CA PHE A 113 -13.81 -10.20 -4.11
C PHE A 113 -14.82 -11.10 -4.83
N VAL A 114 -15.02 -12.29 -4.29
CA VAL A 114 -16.13 -13.19 -4.63
C VAL A 114 -16.91 -13.50 -3.37
N ALA A 115 -18.18 -13.10 -3.31
CA ALA A 115 -19.01 -13.31 -2.14
C ALA A 115 -20.47 -13.64 -2.49
N PRO A 116 -21.18 -14.38 -1.62
CA PRO A 116 -20.67 -15.03 -0.41
C PRO A 116 -19.82 -16.27 -0.74
N ARG A 117 -18.71 -16.50 -0.03
CA ARG A 117 -17.88 -17.71 -0.20
C ARG A 117 -17.40 -18.25 1.14
N GLY A 118 -17.51 -19.56 1.34
CA GLY A 118 -17.21 -20.20 2.63
C GLY A 118 -18.25 -19.91 3.73
N ARG A 119 -19.36 -19.25 3.39
CA ARG A 119 -20.51 -18.95 4.25
C ARG A 119 -21.77 -18.74 3.40
N SER A 120 -22.92 -18.61 4.06
CA SER A 120 -24.19 -18.29 3.40
C SER A 120 -24.31 -16.81 3.00
N PHE A 121 -25.21 -16.52 2.07
CA PHE A 121 -25.56 -15.14 1.70
C PHE A 121 -26.08 -14.34 2.90
N GLU A 122 -26.91 -14.96 3.75
CA GLU A 122 -27.45 -14.28 4.92
C GLU A 122 -26.36 -13.91 5.92
N GLU A 123 -25.36 -14.77 6.15
CA GLU A 123 -24.22 -14.44 7.01
C GLU A 123 -23.37 -13.29 6.45
N PHE A 124 -23.18 -13.22 5.12
CA PHE A 124 -22.52 -12.08 4.48
C PHE A 124 -23.33 -10.79 4.64
N LYS A 125 -24.63 -10.86 4.42
CA LYS A 125 -25.57 -9.75 4.57
C LYS A 125 -25.62 -9.24 6.00
N GLU A 126 -25.93 -10.09 6.97
CA GLU A 126 -26.03 -9.73 8.38
C GLU A 126 -24.75 -9.07 8.89
N GLU A 127 -23.58 -9.62 8.54
CA GLU A 127 -22.30 -9.06 8.95
C GLU A 127 -22.06 -7.68 8.33
N SER A 128 -22.35 -7.53 7.04
CA SER A 128 -22.18 -6.26 6.33
C SER A 128 -23.09 -5.18 6.88
N LEU A 129 -24.37 -5.49 7.14
CA LEU A 129 -25.34 -4.56 7.73
C LEU A 129 -24.94 -4.16 9.16
N LYS A 130 -24.53 -5.13 9.97
CA LYS A 130 -24.08 -4.87 11.35
C LYS A 130 -22.93 -3.85 11.40
N HIS A 131 -21.97 -3.98 10.48
CA HIS A 131 -20.82 -3.11 10.42
C HIS A 131 -21.07 -1.83 9.62
N GLY A 132 -22.02 -1.85 8.68
CA GLY A 132 -22.44 -0.74 7.83
C GLY A 132 -21.61 -0.56 6.55
N TRP A 133 -20.79 -1.56 6.20
CA TRP A 133 -20.01 -1.67 4.96
C TRP A 133 -19.95 -3.13 4.53
N PRO A 134 -19.89 -3.43 3.22
CA PRO A 134 -19.55 -4.76 2.72
C PRO A 134 -18.36 -5.35 3.50
N SER A 135 -18.60 -6.47 4.17
CA SER A 135 -17.64 -7.08 5.09
C SER A 135 -17.25 -8.45 4.59
N PHE A 136 -16.04 -8.58 4.04
CA PHE A 136 -15.55 -9.82 3.42
C PHE A 136 -14.61 -10.61 4.35
N ARG A 137 -14.50 -11.91 4.08
CA ARG A 137 -13.63 -12.88 4.76
C ARG A 137 -12.46 -13.31 3.87
N PRO A 138 -11.39 -13.91 4.44
CA PRO A 138 -10.24 -14.38 3.67
C PRO A 138 -10.61 -15.20 2.43
N GLU A 139 -11.56 -16.11 2.55
CA GLU A 139 -12.03 -17.00 1.49
C GLU A 139 -12.67 -16.25 0.30
N GLU A 140 -13.14 -15.02 0.53
CA GLU A 140 -13.84 -14.17 -0.43
C GLU A 140 -12.90 -13.19 -1.14
N MET A 141 -11.65 -13.04 -0.72
CA MET A 141 -10.71 -12.07 -1.30
C MET A 141 -9.90 -12.68 -2.44
N ILE A 142 -9.76 -11.95 -3.53
CA ILE A 142 -8.82 -12.27 -4.61
C ILE A 142 -7.46 -11.70 -4.23
N SER A 143 -6.68 -12.50 -3.50
CA SER A 143 -5.48 -12.08 -2.78
C SER A 143 -4.38 -11.48 -3.66
N GLU A 144 -4.31 -11.88 -4.92
CA GLU A 144 -3.34 -11.40 -5.90
C GLU A 144 -3.56 -9.93 -6.25
N ASN A 145 -4.82 -9.49 -6.17
CA ASN A 145 -5.26 -8.16 -6.59
C ASN A 145 -5.38 -7.15 -5.44
N VAL A 146 -5.15 -7.58 -4.19
CA VAL A 146 -5.33 -6.77 -2.99
C VAL A 146 -4.05 -6.70 -2.15
N VAL A 147 -3.69 -5.49 -1.74
CA VAL A 147 -2.57 -5.20 -0.84
C VAL A 147 -3.13 -4.75 0.52
N ILE A 148 -2.63 -5.38 1.58
CA ILE A 148 -2.95 -5.01 2.97
C ILE A 148 -1.71 -4.37 3.59
N HIS A 149 -1.83 -3.11 3.99
CA HIS A 149 -0.73 -2.34 4.58
C HIS A 149 -0.67 -2.51 6.11
N PRO A 150 0.48 -2.20 6.74
CA PRO A 150 0.56 -2.08 8.19
C PRO A 150 -0.53 -1.15 8.73
N GLY A 151 -1.22 -1.57 9.78
CA GLY A 151 -2.38 -0.86 10.34
C GLY A 151 -3.72 -1.20 9.68
N GLY A 152 -3.72 -2.10 8.69
CA GLY A 152 -4.94 -2.69 8.13
C GLY A 152 -5.53 -1.96 6.93
N ARG A 153 -4.99 -0.80 6.52
CA ARG A 153 -5.43 -0.13 5.28
C ARG A 153 -5.31 -1.09 4.09
N MET A 154 -6.34 -1.13 3.26
CA MET A 154 -6.40 -1.97 2.07
C MET A 154 -6.41 -1.13 0.80
N GLU A 155 -5.78 -1.66 -0.23
CA GLU A 155 -5.61 -1.04 -1.54
C GLU A 155 -5.61 -2.13 -2.61
N SER A 156 -6.11 -1.85 -3.81
CA SER A 156 -5.96 -2.76 -4.94
C SER A 156 -4.60 -2.63 -5.61
N LYS A 157 -4.27 -3.54 -6.53
CA LYS A 157 -3.07 -3.38 -7.37
C LYS A 157 -3.09 -2.18 -8.32
N CYS A 158 -4.24 -1.52 -8.44
CA CYS A 158 -4.41 -0.26 -9.19
C CYS A 158 -4.28 0.98 -8.31
N LEU A 159 -3.79 0.83 -7.07
CA LEU A 159 -3.65 1.89 -6.07
C LEU A 159 -4.99 2.52 -5.62
N THR A 160 -6.11 1.82 -5.84
CA THR A 160 -7.44 2.22 -5.38
C THR A 160 -7.56 1.94 -3.89
N HIS A 161 -7.92 2.93 -3.06
CA HIS A 161 -8.25 2.65 -1.66
C HIS A 161 -9.53 1.82 -1.56
N LEU A 162 -9.48 0.73 -0.79
CA LEU A 162 -10.61 -0.19 -0.66
C LEU A 162 -11.30 -0.13 0.71
N GLY A 163 -10.61 0.38 1.74
CA GLY A 163 -11.07 0.34 3.12
C GLY A 163 -10.03 -0.27 4.04
N HIS A 164 -10.45 -1.09 5.02
CA HIS A 164 -9.58 -1.59 6.08
C HIS A 164 -9.88 -3.03 6.51
N ASN A 165 -8.83 -3.82 6.74
CA ASN A 165 -8.89 -5.06 7.49
C ASN A 165 -9.02 -4.75 8.99
N LEU A 166 -10.17 -5.13 9.56
CA LEU A 166 -10.55 -4.89 10.94
C LEU A 166 -10.93 -6.22 11.60
N PRO A 167 -9.95 -7.02 12.06
CA PRO A 167 -10.17 -8.37 12.54
C PRO A 167 -11.21 -8.43 13.68
N SER A 168 -12.10 -9.42 13.63
CA SER A 168 -13.14 -9.67 14.62
C SER A 168 -13.00 -11.08 15.17
N GLY A 169 -12.92 -11.22 16.51
CA GLY A 169 -12.67 -12.53 17.14
C GLY A 169 -11.34 -13.18 16.77
N GLY A 170 -10.46 -12.40 16.13
CA GLY A 170 -9.18 -12.88 15.62
C GLY A 170 -9.19 -13.46 14.21
N VAL A 171 -10.30 -13.36 13.50
CA VAL A 171 -10.37 -13.64 12.07
C VAL A 171 -10.37 -12.31 11.33
N ASP A 172 -9.60 -12.22 10.24
CA ASP A 172 -9.61 -11.03 9.40
C ASP A 172 -11.04 -10.74 8.90
N ARG A 173 -11.37 -9.45 8.81
CA ARG A 173 -12.65 -8.97 8.28
C ARG A 173 -12.36 -7.72 7.49
N TYR A 174 -12.52 -7.80 6.19
CA TYR A 174 -12.23 -6.72 5.28
C TYR A 174 -13.47 -5.84 5.18
N CYS A 175 -13.41 -4.67 5.81
CA CYS A 175 -14.46 -3.67 5.82
C CYS A 175 -14.21 -2.73 4.65
N ILE A 176 -15.02 -2.87 3.59
CA ILE A 176 -14.71 -2.34 2.26
C ILE A 176 -15.72 -1.26 1.86
N ASP A 177 -15.23 -0.17 1.28
CA ASP A 177 -16.06 0.89 0.70
C ASP A 177 -16.76 0.37 -0.56
N LEU A 178 -18.11 0.38 -0.56
CA LEU A 178 -18.91 -0.12 -1.68
C LEU A 178 -18.59 0.61 -2.97
N VAL A 179 -18.45 1.94 -2.91
CA VAL A 179 -18.09 2.75 -4.09
C VAL A 179 -16.76 2.34 -4.74
N CYS A 180 -15.84 1.71 -3.99
CA CYS A 180 -14.53 1.31 -4.50
C CYS A 180 -14.47 -0.11 -5.07
N ILE A 181 -15.57 -0.87 -4.92
CA ILE A 181 -15.74 -2.21 -5.48
C ILE A 181 -16.94 -2.32 -6.44
N ALA A 182 -17.51 -1.17 -6.80
CA ALA A 182 -18.62 -0.99 -7.73
C ALA A 182 -18.14 -0.81 -9.18
N GLY A 183 -17.03 -1.47 -9.54
CA GLY A 183 -16.48 -1.45 -10.88
C GLY A 183 -17.18 -2.40 -11.84
N THR A 184 -16.87 -2.24 -13.12
CA THR A 184 -17.23 -3.19 -14.18
C THR A 184 -15.96 -3.90 -14.65
N PRO A 185 -16.02 -5.20 -15.02
CA PRO A 185 -14.86 -5.90 -15.56
C PRO A 185 -14.37 -5.19 -16.82
N LEU A 186 -13.07 -4.88 -16.88
CA LEU A 186 -12.46 -4.41 -18.11
C LEU A 186 -12.01 -5.62 -18.93
N THR A 187 -12.53 -5.72 -20.15
CA THR A 187 -12.31 -6.82 -21.11
C THR A 187 -11.16 -6.56 -22.11
N THR A 188 -10.45 -5.48 -21.91
CA THR A 188 -9.30 -5.06 -22.72
C THR A 188 -8.13 -4.93 -21.77
N ASN A 189 -6.93 -5.26 -22.23
CA ASN A 189 -5.66 -5.12 -21.50
C ASN A 189 -5.37 -3.66 -21.11
N ILE A 190 -6.30 -2.85 -20.58
CA ILE A 190 -6.09 -1.44 -20.19
C ILE A 190 -5.10 -1.31 -19.02
N LEU A 191 -4.67 -2.42 -18.43
CA LEU A 191 -3.37 -2.47 -17.77
C LEU A 191 -2.19 -2.31 -18.77
N ASP A 192 -2.43 -1.80 -19.98
CA ASP A 192 -1.43 -1.32 -20.90
C ASP A 192 -0.51 -0.37 -20.12
N GLU A 193 0.79 -0.61 -20.24
CA GLU A 193 1.85 0.16 -19.56
C GLU A 193 1.67 1.68 -19.69
N GLU A 194 0.97 2.15 -20.74
CA GLU A 194 0.63 3.55 -20.97
C GLU A 194 -0.37 4.15 -19.97
N THR A 195 -1.33 3.36 -19.44
CA THR A 195 -2.41 3.90 -18.58
C THR A 195 -2.12 3.74 -17.09
N PHE A 196 -1.53 2.61 -16.68
CA PHE A 196 -1.31 2.30 -15.26
C PHE A 196 0.15 1.99 -14.89
N GLY A 197 1.07 2.04 -15.87
CA GLY A 197 2.49 1.81 -15.66
C GLY A 197 2.85 0.35 -15.32
N ASN A 198 4.10 -0.01 -15.57
CA ASN A 198 4.60 -1.40 -15.46
C ASN A 198 4.49 -2.00 -14.04
N LYS A 199 4.26 -1.18 -13.01
CA LYS A 199 4.10 -1.62 -11.61
C LYS A 199 2.77 -2.34 -11.35
N ALA A 200 1.71 -2.01 -12.09
CA ALA A 200 0.37 -2.58 -11.86
C ALA A 200 0.22 -4.01 -12.39
N ASN A 201 1.13 -4.49 -13.25
CA ASN A 201 0.98 -5.76 -13.98
C ASN A 201 1.63 -6.98 -13.32
N ASP A 202 2.54 -6.81 -12.36
CA ASP A 202 3.24 -7.96 -11.78
C ASP A 202 2.36 -8.71 -10.77
N GLY A 203 1.91 -9.90 -11.18
CA GLY A 203 1.13 -10.83 -10.36
C GLY A 203 -0.35 -10.47 -10.18
N VAL A 204 -0.92 -9.62 -11.04
CA VAL A 204 -2.36 -9.32 -11.06
C VAL A 204 -3.11 -10.35 -11.88
N ILE A 205 -4.28 -10.77 -11.40
CA ILE A 205 -5.23 -11.59 -12.15
C ILE A 205 -6.22 -10.65 -12.82
N SER A 206 -6.26 -10.62 -14.16
CA SER A 206 -7.20 -9.77 -14.91
C SER A 206 -8.64 -10.29 -14.85
N SER A 207 -9.60 -9.50 -15.32
CA SER A 207 -11.01 -9.93 -15.33
C SER A 207 -11.27 -11.07 -16.33
N GLU A 208 -10.48 -11.14 -17.40
CA GLU A 208 -10.55 -12.16 -18.45
C GLU A 208 -9.87 -13.47 -18.04
N GLU A 209 -8.79 -13.39 -17.26
CA GLU A 209 -8.11 -14.58 -16.71
C GLU A 209 -8.90 -15.19 -15.54
N PHE A 210 -9.61 -14.36 -14.78
CA PHE A 210 -10.28 -14.80 -13.58
C PHE A 210 -11.47 -15.72 -13.85
N ASN A 211 -11.35 -16.99 -13.42
CA ASN A 211 -12.47 -17.90 -13.29
C ASN A 211 -12.86 -18.05 -11.82
N LYS A 212 -14.04 -17.54 -11.44
CA LYS A 212 -14.53 -17.63 -10.07
C LYS A 212 -14.71 -19.07 -9.60
N ASP A 213 -15.11 -19.99 -10.47
CA ASP A 213 -15.47 -21.37 -10.10
C ASP A 213 -14.24 -22.21 -9.74
N ASP A 214 -13.07 -21.86 -10.27
CA ASP A 214 -11.79 -22.55 -10.04
C ASP A 214 -10.89 -21.82 -9.03
N TYR A 215 -11.25 -20.60 -8.64
CA TYR A 215 -10.43 -19.77 -7.77
C TYR A 215 -10.55 -20.15 -6.29
N THR A 216 -9.41 -20.28 -5.60
CA THR A 216 -9.33 -20.39 -4.14
C THR A 216 -8.39 -19.32 -3.61
N SER A 217 -8.86 -18.51 -2.67
CA SER A 217 -8.06 -17.43 -2.09
C SER A 217 -6.82 -17.96 -1.36
N SER A 218 -5.69 -17.25 -1.51
CA SER A 218 -4.48 -17.48 -0.72
C SER A 218 -4.34 -16.52 0.48
N ALA A 219 -5.39 -15.73 0.76
CA ALA A 219 -5.44 -14.77 1.85
C ALA A 219 -5.07 -15.42 3.19
N LYS A 220 -4.02 -14.88 3.83
CA LYS A 220 -3.62 -15.30 5.18
C LYS A 220 -4.56 -14.69 6.21
N GLN A 221 -4.70 -15.37 7.34
CA GLN A 221 -5.33 -14.77 8.52
C GLN A 221 -4.33 -13.85 9.24
N TRP A 222 -4.87 -12.87 9.97
CA TRP A 222 -4.16 -11.95 10.85
C TRP A 222 -3.25 -10.92 10.14
N THR A 223 -3.57 -10.57 8.90
CA THR A 223 -2.74 -9.76 8.02
C THR A 223 -2.70 -8.26 8.36
N GLY A 224 -3.64 -7.77 9.16
CA GLY A 224 -3.77 -6.34 9.53
C GLY A 224 -3.30 -5.98 10.94
N ARG A 225 -2.83 -6.93 11.76
CA ARG A 225 -2.35 -6.63 13.12
C ARG A 225 -0.94 -6.07 13.08
N ASN A 226 -0.75 -4.86 13.59
CA ASN A 226 0.59 -4.35 13.91
C ASN A 226 1.25 -5.28 14.95
N PRO A 227 2.43 -5.88 14.68
CA PRO A 227 3.14 -6.70 15.65
C PRO A 227 3.91 -5.82 16.66
N THR A 228 3.27 -4.81 17.28
CA THR A 228 3.93 -4.01 18.32
C THR A 228 3.82 -4.62 19.72
N THR A 229 3.26 -5.83 19.89
CA THR A 229 3.04 -6.39 21.25
C THR A 229 3.38 -7.88 21.40
N ARG A 230 4.41 -8.40 20.72
CA ARG A 230 4.93 -9.75 21.06
C ARG A 230 6.45 -9.96 21.05
N THR A 231 7.27 -8.94 20.79
CA THR A 231 8.74 -9.11 20.78
C THR A 231 9.41 -8.77 22.12
N PHE A 232 8.76 -8.02 23.03
CA PHE A 232 9.43 -7.53 24.25
C PHE A 232 9.34 -8.43 25.49
N ILE A 233 8.50 -9.47 25.49
CA ILE A 233 8.33 -10.30 26.70
C ILE A 233 9.40 -11.41 26.78
N ILE A 234 9.90 -11.93 25.66
CA ILE A 234 10.84 -13.06 25.68
C ILE A 234 12.23 -12.65 26.21
N PHE A 235 12.73 -11.47 25.84
CA PHE A 235 14.05 -11.01 26.31
C PHE A 235 14.06 -10.64 27.81
N GLY A 236 12.97 -10.08 28.33
CA GLY A 236 12.86 -9.73 29.76
C GLY A 236 12.84 -10.97 30.67
N SER A 237 12.13 -12.03 30.28
CA SER A 237 12.07 -13.28 31.05
C SER A 237 13.38 -14.06 31.07
N VAL A 238 14.14 -14.08 29.96
CA VAL A 238 15.43 -14.80 29.90
C VAL A 238 16.51 -14.08 30.72
N ILE A 239 16.57 -12.74 30.64
CA ILE A 239 17.53 -11.95 31.43
C ILE A 239 17.17 -12.01 32.92
N GLY A 240 15.89 -11.89 33.29
CA GLY A 240 15.44 -12.00 34.68
C GLY A 240 15.75 -13.36 35.31
N ALA A 241 15.56 -14.46 34.57
CA ALA A 241 15.87 -15.80 35.04
C ALA A 241 17.37 -16.05 35.21
N LEU A 242 18.21 -15.52 34.32
CA LEU A 242 19.67 -15.67 34.41
C LEU A 242 20.28 -14.86 35.58
N VAL A 243 19.73 -13.68 35.88
CA VAL A 243 20.16 -12.87 37.04
C VAL A 243 19.74 -13.53 38.38
N LEU A 244 18.54 -14.11 38.44
CA LEU A 244 18.09 -14.86 39.61
C LEU A 244 18.92 -16.13 39.86
N LEU A 245 19.27 -16.88 38.81
CA LEU A 245 20.12 -18.06 38.95
C LEU A 245 21.57 -17.70 39.32
N GLY A 246 22.11 -16.60 38.79
CA GLY A 246 23.44 -16.11 39.13
C GLY A 246 23.56 -15.64 40.59
N THR A 247 22.53 -14.97 41.13
CA THR A 247 22.52 -14.52 42.53
C THR A 247 22.36 -15.68 43.51
N ILE A 248 21.58 -16.71 43.17
CA ILE A 248 21.45 -17.92 43.99
C ILE A 248 22.79 -18.69 44.05
N TRP A 249 23.56 -18.74 42.96
CA TRP A 249 24.86 -19.42 42.94
C TRP A 249 25.92 -18.72 43.82
N VAL A 250 25.91 -17.38 43.85
CA VAL A 250 26.82 -16.58 44.69
C VAL A 250 26.49 -16.69 46.18
N CYS A 251 25.24 -16.97 46.55
CA CYS A 251 24.87 -17.19 47.96
C CYS A 251 25.18 -18.60 48.48
N TYR A 252 25.52 -19.56 47.61
CA TYR A 252 25.76 -20.96 47.96
C TYR A 252 27.20 -21.44 47.73
N SER A 253 28.13 -20.54 47.34
CA SER A 253 29.58 -20.80 47.25
C SER A 253 30.33 -19.95 48.27
#